data_AF-I1BJW1-F1
#
_entry.id   AF-I1BJW1-F1
#
_cell.length_a   1.000
_cell.length_b   1.000
_cell.length_c   1.000
_cell.angle_alpha   90.00
_cell.angle_beta   90.00
_cell.angle_gamma   90.00
#
_symmetry.space_group_name_H-M   'P 1'
#
loop_
_entity.id
_entity.type
_entity.pdbx_description
1 polymer ?
#
loop_
_entity_poly.entity_id
_entity_poly.type
_entity_poly.pdbx_seq_one_letter_code
_entity_poly.pdbx_strand_id
1 'polypeptide(L)'
;MVRALSKNKQEGIKSLVLQNKPYSVMMERIPNLKKSTLSRYANKFSPGRLTANPGRKAVLSVTTKSYIRKQIVNGTLKTAKAVHKYLHELPC
;
A
#
# COMPACT_ATOMS: atom_id res chain seq x y z
N MET A 1 -5.41 10.79 15.67
CA MET A 1 -4.41 9.89 15.06
C MET A 1 -3.95 8.87 16.10
N VAL A 2 -3.95 7.57 15.79
CA VAL A 2 -3.35 6.55 16.67
C VAL A 2 -1.83 6.64 16.55
N ARG A 3 -1.12 6.89 17.65
CA ARG A 3 0.36 6.90 17.64
C ARG A 3 0.88 5.50 17.35
N ALA A 4 1.84 5.40 16.43
CA ALA A 4 2.53 4.15 16.16
C ALA A 4 3.32 3.69 17.39
N LEU A 5 3.51 2.38 17.53
CA LEU A 5 4.41 1.84 18.55
C LEU A 5 5.83 2.39 18.37
N SER A 6 6.59 2.51 19.46
CA SER A 6 8.02 2.82 19.38
C SER A 6 8.76 1.80 18.52
N LYS A 7 9.83 2.23 17.83
CA LYS A 7 10.61 1.34 16.95
C LYS A 7 11.07 0.07 17.67
N ASN A 8 11.54 0.18 18.91
CA ASN A 8 11.97 -0.96 19.71
C ASN A 8 10.84 -1.99 19.92
N LYS A 9 9.62 -1.54 20.22
CA LYS A 9 8.46 -2.43 20.35
C LYS A 9 8.09 -3.07 19.00
N GLN A 10 8.22 -2.34 17.90
CA GLN A 10 7.96 -2.89 16.56
C GLN A 10 8.96 -3.98 16.17
N GLU A 11 10.26 -3.76 16.39
CA GLU A 11 11.30 -4.76 16.11
C GLU A 11 11.17 -5.98 17.02
N GLY A 12 10.79 -5.79 18.29
CA GLY A 12 10.44 -6.88 19.19
C GLY A 12 9.28 -7.74 18.67
N ILE A 13 8.20 -7.12 18.17
CA ILE A 13 7.09 -7.88 17.57
C ILE A 13 7.56 -8.60 16.31
N LYS A 14 8.30 -7.91 15.44
CA LYS A 14 8.80 -8.46 14.18
C LYS A 14 9.64 -9.72 14.41
N SER A 15 10.59 -9.69 15.36
CA SER A 15 11.44 -10.85 15.67
C SER A 15 10.63 -12.04 16.19
N LEU A 16 9.63 -11.82 17.04
CA LEU A 16 8.77 -12.87 17.57
C LEU A 16 7.83 -13.47 16.51
N VAL A 17 7.35 -12.63 15.57
CA VAL A 17 6.51 -13.06 14.45
C VAL A 17 7.32 -13.94 13.50
N LEU A 18 8.57 -13.55 13.20
CA LEU A 18 9.47 -14.36 12.39
C LEU A 18 9.83 -15.70 13.05
N GLN A 19 9.89 -15.73 14.39
CA GLN A 19 10.07 -16.96 15.17
C GLN A 19 8.77 -17.77 15.36
N ASN A 20 7.66 -17.36 14.73
CA ASN A 20 6.34 -17.99 14.82
C ASN A 20 5.86 -18.22 16.26
N LYS A 21 6.13 -17.28 17.17
CA LYS A 21 5.71 -17.39 18.58
C LYS A 21 4.21 -17.10 18.74
N PRO A 22 3.52 -17.77 19.68
CA PRO A 22 2.11 -17.48 19.96
C PRO A 22 1.93 -16.13 20.66
N TYR A 23 0.73 -15.56 20.55
CA TYR A 23 0.43 -14.23 21.13
C TYR A 23 0.60 -14.16 22.65
N SER A 24 0.38 -15.24 23.38
CA SER A 24 0.61 -15.31 24.84
C SER A 24 2.07 -14.95 25.16
N VAL A 25 3.02 -15.64 24.53
CA VAL A 25 4.46 -15.41 24.67
C VAL A 25 4.86 -14.00 24.22
N MET A 26 4.22 -13.47 23.18
CA MET A 26 4.46 -12.09 22.73
C MET A 26 4.00 -11.06 23.75
N MET A 27 2.88 -11.28 24.43
CA MET A 27 2.33 -10.39 25.45
C MET A 27 3.17 -10.41 26.73
N GLU A 28 3.75 -11.56 27.09
CA GLU A 28 4.70 -11.69 28.20
C GLU A 28 6.00 -10.93 27.90
N ARG A 29 6.56 -11.09 26.70
CA ARG A 29 7.83 -10.44 26.31
C ARG A 29 7.70 -8.94 26.04
N ILE A 30 6.53 -8.49 25.61
CA ILE A 30 6.27 -7.08 25.30
C ILE A 30 5.06 -6.62 26.12
N PRO A 31 5.29 -6.24 27.39
CA PRO A 31 4.20 -5.86 28.28
C PRO A 31 3.48 -4.61 27.79
N ASN A 32 2.23 -4.46 28.24
CA ASN A 32 1.34 -3.34 27.90
C ASN A 32 0.89 -3.29 26.43
N LEU A 33 0.85 -4.43 25.75
CA LEU A 33 0.25 -4.55 24.41
C LEU A 33 -1.01 -5.41 24.43
N LYS A 34 -2.08 -4.88 23.82
CA LYS A 34 -3.31 -5.65 23.57
C LYS A 34 -3.07 -6.65 22.43
N LYS A 35 -3.75 -7.79 22.49
CA LYS A 35 -3.74 -8.80 21.40
C LYS A 35 -4.09 -8.20 20.04
N SER A 36 -5.03 -7.25 19.98
CA SER A 36 -5.42 -6.57 18.73
C SER A 36 -4.26 -5.78 18.11
N THR A 37 -3.43 -5.14 18.95
CA THR A 37 -2.22 -4.43 18.50
C THR A 37 -1.19 -5.42 17.96
N LEU A 38 -0.95 -6.52 18.69
CA LEU A 38 -0.03 -7.58 18.25
C LEU A 38 -0.49 -8.20 16.94
N SER A 39 -1.78 -8.51 16.79
CA SER A 39 -2.35 -9.05 15.55
C SER A 39 -2.16 -8.10 14.36
N ARG A 40 -2.41 -6.80 14.55
CA ARG A 40 -2.17 -5.78 13.52
C ARG A 40 -0.71 -5.78 13.05
N TYR A 41 0.25 -5.80 13.99
CA TYR A 41 1.67 -5.78 13.66
C TYR A 41 2.17 -7.13 13.14
N ALA A 42 1.65 -8.25 13.63
CA ALA A 42 1.92 -9.58 13.09
C ALA A 42 1.49 -9.70 11.63
N ASN A 43 0.28 -9.23 11.31
CA ASN A 43 -0.15 -9.15 9.91
C ASN A 43 0.78 -8.25 9.10
N LYS A 44 1.17 -7.08 9.64
CA LYS A 44 2.10 -6.16 8.96
C LYS A 44 3.46 -6.81 8.63
N PHE A 45 3.98 -7.65 9.52
CA PHE A 45 5.30 -8.27 9.39
C PHE A 45 5.27 -9.71 8.86
N SER A 46 4.09 -10.25 8.56
CA SER A 46 3.94 -11.63 8.07
C SER A 46 4.67 -11.80 6.72
N PRO A 47 5.54 -12.82 6.58
CA PRO A 47 6.21 -13.11 5.33
C PRO A 47 5.15 -13.50 4.28
N GLY A 48 5.16 -12.83 3.12
CA GLY A 48 4.16 -13.05 2.07
C GLY A 48 2.96 -12.11 2.11
N ARG A 49 2.94 -11.09 3.00
CA ARG A 49 1.92 -10.03 2.91
C ARG A 49 2.04 -9.27 1.60
N LEU A 50 1.12 -9.53 0.68
CA LEU A 50 0.86 -8.67 -0.47
C LEU A 50 0.37 -7.31 0.05
N THR A 51 1.21 -6.29 -0.06
CA THR A 51 0.75 -4.92 0.18
C THR A 51 -0.22 -4.57 -0.93
N ALA A 52 -1.52 -4.47 -0.63
CA ALA A 52 -2.44 -3.84 -1.56
C ALA A 52 -1.89 -2.45 -1.89
N ASN A 53 -1.75 -2.15 -3.18
CA ASN A 53 -1.28 -0.83 -3.62
C ASN A 53 -2.23 0.22 -3.04
N PRO A 54 -1.76 1.08 -2.14
CA PRO A 54 -2.61 2.10 -1.55
C PRO A 54 -3.03 3.09 -2.66
N GLY A 55 -4.30 3.49 -2.64
CA GLY A 55 -4.85 4.49 -3.56
C GLY A 55 -5.97 3.98 -4.46
N ARG A 56 -6.62 4.92 -5.15
CA ARG A 56 -7.69 4.61 -6.11
C ARG A 56 -7.08 3.92 -7.33
N LYS A 57 -7.64 2.78 -7.72
CA LYS A 57 -7.24 2.10 -8.97
C LYS A 57 -7.45 3.07 -10.14
N ALA A 58 -6.40 3.25 -10.95
CA ALA A 58 -6.51 4.03 -12.18
C ALA A 58 -7.34 3.23 -13.20
N VAL A 59 -8.27 3.89 -13.86
CA VAL A 59 -9.05 3.31 -14.98
C VAL A 59 -8.15 3.11 -16.21
N LEU A 60 -7.19 4.03 -16.40
CA LEU A 60 -6.23 3.96 -17.49
C LEU A 60 -5.01 3.13 -17.10
N SER A 61 -4.52 2.34 -18.06
CA SER A 61 -3.23 1.66 -17.94
C SER A 61 -2.09 2.68 -17.83
N VAL A 62 -0.97 2.25 -17.24
CA VAL A 62 0.24 3.09 -17.10
C VAL A 62 0.78 3.52 -18.46
N THR A 63 0.69 2.66 -19.47
CA THR A 63 1.12 2.93 -20.85
C THR A 63 0.27 3.99 -21.51
N THR A 64 -1.05 3.87 -21.48
CA THR A 64 -1.98 4.86 -22.06
C THR A 64 -1.83 6.21 -21.36
N LYS A 65 -1.68 6.22 -20.04
CA LYS A 65 -1.43 7.44 -19.27
C LYS A 65 -0.11 8.12 -19.66
N SER A 66 0.95 7.34 -19.86
CA SER A 66 2.27 7.85 -20.29
C SER A 66 2.21 8.43 -21.71
N TYR A 67 1.52 7.74 -22.63
CA TYR A 67 1.31 8.22 -23.99
C TYR A 67 0.57 9.56 -24.02
N ILE A 68 -0.56 9.67 -23.32
CA ILE A 68 -1.34 10.92 -23.27
C ILE A 68 -0.50 12.07 -22.72
N ARG A 69 0.34 11.82 -21.69
CA ARG A 69 1.26 12.85 -21.18
C ARG A 69 2.21 13.34 -22.25
N LYS A 70 2.80 12.45 -23.06
CA LYS A 70 3.68 12.84 -24.17
C LYS A 70 2.94 13.67 -25.20
N GLN A 71 1.70 13.30 -25.54
CA GLN A 71 0.87 14.05 -26.49
C GLN A 71 0.51 15.45 -25.97
N ILE A 72 0.23 15.60 -24.68
CA ILE A 72 0.01 16.91 -24.05
C ILE A 72 1.28 17.76 -24.13
N VAL A 73 2.45 17.20 -23.77
CA VAL A 73 3.74 17.91 -23.81
C VAL A 73 4.11 18.32 -25.23
N ASN A 74 3.90 17.44 -26.21
CA ASN A 74 4.14 17.71 -27.63
C ASN A 74 3.10 18.67 -28.24
N GLY A 75 2.08 19.08 -27.47
CA GLY A 75 1.07 20.03 -27.91
C GLY A 75 0.03 19.45 -28.89
N THR A 76 -0.07 18.14 -29.04
CA THR A 76 -1.09 17.51 -29.91
C THR A 76 -2.44 17.41 -29.21
N LEU A 77 -2.47 17.04 -27.92
CA LEU A 77 -3.68 17.00 -27.09
C LEU A 77 -3.73 18.19 -26.13
N LYS A 78 -4.07 19.37 -26.65
CA LYS A 78 -4.00 20.64 -25.91
C LYS A 78 -5.10 20.85 -24.86
N THR A 79 -6.23 20.16 -24.99
CA THR A 79 -7.40 20.38 -24.12
C THR A 79 -7.87 19.08 -23.48
N ALA A 80 -8.45 19.19 -22.29
CA ALA A 80 -9.07 18.05 -21.62
C ALA A 80 -10.16 17.38 -22.48
N LYS A 81 -10.89 18.18 -23.28
CA LYS A 81 -11.90 17.67 -24.23
C LYS A 81 -11.27 16.79 -25.33
N ALA A 82 -10.12 17.20 -25.87
CA ALA A 82 -9.40 16.41 -26.87
C ALA A 82 -8.88 15.10 -26.27
N VAL A 83 -8.35 15.13 -25.05
CA VAL A 83 -7.92 13.93 -24.32
C VAL A 83 -9.10 12.98 -24.07
N HIS A 84 -10.25 13.52 -23.65
CA HIS A 84 -11.44 12.70 -23.39
C HIS A 84 -11.98 12.06 -24.66
N LYS A 85 -12.04 12.82 -25.78
CA LYS A 85 -12.44 12.29 -27.08
C LYS A 85 -11.51 11.16 -27.52
N TYR A 86 -10.19 11.38 -27.46
CA TYR A 86 -9.19 10.37 -27.79
C TYR A 86 -9.36 9.10 -26.96
N LEU A 87 -9.57 9.23 -25.65
CA LEU A 87 -9.77 8.09 -24.76
C LEU A 87 -11.06 7.31 -25.05
N HIS A 88 -12.11 7.98 -25.52
CA HIS A 88 -13.38 7.34 -25.87
C HIS A 88 -13.33 6.64 -27.25
N GLU A 89 -12.39 7.03 -28.12
CA GLU A 89 -12.19 6.44 -29.44
C GLU A 89 -11.24 5.23 -29.42
N LEU A 90 -10.57 4.95 -28.29
CA LEU A 90 -9.73 3.78 -28.16
C LEU A 90 -10.59 2.50 -28.08
N PRO A 91 -10.30 1.46 -28.90
CA PRO A 91 -10.91 0.15 -28.70
C PRO A 91 -10.49 -0.40 -27.32
N CYS A 92 -11.45 -1.01 -26.62
CA CYS A 92 -11.26 -1.59 -25.29
C CYS A 92 -10.16 -2.66 -25.24
#